data_AF-I7GCQ7-F1
#
_entry.id   AF-I7GCQ7-F1
#
_cell.length_a   1.000
_cell.length_b   1.000
_cell.length_c   1.000
_cell.angle_alpha   90.00
_cell.angle_beta   90.00
_cell.angle_gamma   90.00
#
_symmetry.space_group_name_H-M   'P 1'
#
loop_
_entity.id
_entity.type
_entity.pdbx_description
1 polymer ?
#
loop_
_entity_poly.entity_id
_entity_poly.type
_entity_poly.pdbx_seq_one_letter_code
_entity_poly.pdbx_strand_id
1 'polypeptide(L)'
;MEMEKEFEQIDKSGSWAAIYQDIRHEASDFPCRVAKLPKNKNRNRYRDVSPCKYPRGWYQSCSSSAAGPFSQDSFRLGVWYNKKYNNKSM
;
A
#
# COMPACT_ATOMS: atom_id res chain seq x y z
N MET A 1 9.35 2.32 21.07
CA MET A 1 9.72 3.16 19.90
C MET A 1 8.54 4.05 19.53
N GLU A 2 8.73 5.18 18.82
CA GLU A 2 7.61 6.06 18.43
C GLU A 2 6.54 5.31 17.61
N MET A 3 6.97 4.43 16.70
CA MET A 3 6.11 3.53 15.93
C MET A 3 5.19 2.62 16.76
N GLU A 4 5.67 2.10 17.90
CA GLU A 4 4.87 1.22 18.76
C GLU A 4 3.80 2.03 19.50
N LYS A 5 4.10 3.28 19.87
CA LYS A 5 3.14 4.18 20.50
C LYS A 5 2.00 4.56 19.54
N GLU A 6 2.33 4.88 18.29
CA GLU A 6 1.32 5.17 17.25
C GLU A 6 0.41 3.95 17.02
N PHE A 7 0.99 2.74 16.91
CA PHE A 7 0.20 1.52 16.76
C PHE A 7 -0.80 1.35 17.91
N GLU A 8 -0.36 1.49 19.17
CA GLU A 8 -1.26 1.38 20.31
C GLU A 8 -2.36 2.44 20.33
N GLN A 9 -2.07 3.67 19.90
CA GLN A 9 -3.06 4.74 19.83
C GLN A 9 -4.13 4.45 18.77
N ILE A 10 -3.72 3.93 17.62
CA ILE A 10 -4.65 3.55 16.54
C ILE A 10 -5.52 2.39 16.99
N ASP A 11 -4.95 1.40 17.67
CA ASP A 11 -5.69 0.24 18.16
C ASP A 11 -6.68 0.63 19.27
N LYS A 12 -6.26 1.49 20.20
CA LYS A 12 -7.14 2.05 21.26
C LYS A 12 -8.28 2.88 20.69
N SER A 13 -8.04 3.63 19.62
CA SER A 13 -9.06 4.45 18.96
C SER A 13 -9.92 3.70 17.94
N GLY A 14 -9.54 2.47 17.56
CA GLY A 14 -10.25 1.69 16.54
C GLY A 14 -10.17 2.30 15.13
N SER A 15 -9.21 3.19 14.88
CA SER A 15 -9.18 4.05 13.68
C SER A 15 -8.54 3.39 12.45
N TRP A 16 -8.29 2.08 12.47
CA TRP A 16 -7.62 1.35 11.40
C TRP A 16 -8.29 1.53 10.02
N ALA A 17 -9.62 1.52 9.98
CA ALA A 17 -10.36 1.68 8.73
C ALA A 17 -10.21 3.08 8.13
N ALA A 18 -10.23 4.12 8.96
CA ALA A 18 -10.06 5.51 8.51
C ALA A 18 -8.67 5.72 7.93
N ILE A 19 -7.63 5.31 8.66
CA ILE A 19 -6.23 5.43 8.22
C ILE A 19 -5.99 4.65 6.93
N TYR A 20 -6.57 3.45 6.81
CA TYR A 20 -6.48 2.68 5.57
C TYR A 20 -7.14 3.40 4.38
N GLN A 21 -8.28 4.05 4.59
CA GLN A 21 -8.91 4.84 3.53
C GLN A 21 -8.06 6.06 3.17
N ASP A 22 -7.50 6.77 4.13
CA ASP A 22 -6.65 7.94 3.87
C ASP A 22 -5.44 7.55 3.00
N ILE A 23 -4.76 6.45 3.35
CA ILE A 23 -3.67 5.87 2.55
C ILE A 23 -4.14 5.58 1.11
N ARG A 24 -5.34 5.05 0.94
CA ARG A 24 -5.90 4.73 -0.37
C ARG A 24 -6.23 5.99 -1.19
N HIS A 25 -6.64 7.08 -0.54
CA HIS A 25 -6.90 8.36 -1.18
C HIS A 25 -5.60 9.11 -1.56
N GLU A 26 -4.55 8.99 -0.74
CA GLU A 26 -3.24 9.59 -0.99
C GLU A 26 -2.40 8.80 -2.02
N ALA A 27 -2.74 7.53 -2.24
CA ALA A 27 -2.05 6.68 -3.20
C ALA A 27 -2.06 7.30 -4.61
N SER A 28 -0.89 7.30 -5.25
CA SER A 28 -0.74 7.87 -6.59
C SER A 28 -1.34 6.96 -7.67
N ASP A 29 -2.25 7.51 -8.47
CA ASP A 29 -2.82 6.83 -9.63
C ASP A 29 -1.93 6.99 -10.88
N PHE A 30 -1.38 5.88 -11.36
CA PHE A 30 -0.58 5.85 -12.59
C PHE A 30 -1.31 5.22 -13.78
N PRO A 31 -1.09 5.70 -15.02
CA PRO A 31 -1.68 5.08 -16.19
C PRO A 31 -1.22 3.63 -16.41
N CYS A 32 -2.17 2.69 -16.48
CA CYS A 32 -1.90 1.26 -16.69
C CYS A 32 -2.19 0.81 -18.15
N ARG A 33 -1.94 1.70 -19.12
CA ARG A 33 -2.39 1.56 -20.52
C ARG A 33 -1.99 0.23 -21.18
N VAL A 34 -0.75 -0.23 -20.95
CA VAL A 34 -0.25 -1.50 -21.52
C VAL A 34 -1.00 -2.71 -20.97
N ALA A 35 -1.27 -2.72 -19.66
CA ALA A 35 -1.97 -3.83 -19.02
C ALA A 35 -3.44 -3.93 -19.49
N LYS A 36 -4.08 -2.80 -19.81
CA LYS A 36 -5.48 -2.75 -20.27
C LYS A 36 -5.66 -3.02 -21.78
N LEU A 37 -4.59 -3.27 -22.54
CA LEU A 37 -4.71 -3.59 -23.97
C LEU A 37 -5.51 -4.90 -24.16
N PRO A 38 -6.39 -5.00 -25.19
CA PRO A 38 -7.19 -6.21 -25.43
C PRO A 38 -6.36 -7.49 -25.53
N LYS A 39 -5.18 -7.42 -26.14
CA LYS A 39 -4.22 -8.53 -26.26
C LYS A 39 -3.69 -9.07 -24.93
N ASN A 40 -3.79 -8.29 -23.85
CA ASN A 40 -3.30 -8.65 -22.51
C ASN A 40 -4.44 -9.07 -21.57
N LYS A 41 -5.70 -9.14 -22.06
CA LYS A 41 -6.87 -9.49 -21.23
C LYS A 41 -6.76 -10.87 -20.61
N ASN A 42 -6.25 -11.86 -21.35
CA ASN A 42 -6.02 -13.22 -20.85
C ASN A 42 -4.76 -13.36 -19.98
N ARG A 43 -3.91 -12.32 -19.92
CA ARG A 43 -2.68 -12.30 -19.09
C ARG A 43 -2.92 -11.72 -17.70
N ASN A 44 -4.04 -11.03 -17.50
CA ASN A 44 -4.43 -10.46 -16.21
C ASN A 44 -5.51 -11.35 -15.59
N ARG A 45 -5.27 -11.84 -14.36
CA ARG A 45 -6.25 -12.66 -13.63
C ARG A 45 -7.48 -11.87 -13.19
N TYR A 46 -7.27 -10.60 -12.82
CA TYR A 46 -8.33 -9.70 -12.35
C TYR A 46 -8.43 -8.47 -13.24
N ARG A 47 -9.65 -7.93 -13.35
CA ARG A 47 -9.94 -6.78 -14.24
C ARG A 47 -9.50 -5.45 -13.62
N ASP A 48 -9.62 -5.35 -12.31
CA ASP A 48 -9.34 -4.19 -11.47
C ASP A 48 -7.87 -4.12 -11.03
N VAL A 49 -7.23 -5.27 -10.84
CA VAL A 49 -5.79 -5.33 -10.51
C VAL A 49 -4.96 -5.39 -11.80
N SER A 50 -4.13 -4.38 -12.04
CA SER A 50 -3.29 -4.34 -13.23
C SER A 50 -1.94 -3.67 -12.93
N PRO A 51 -0.83 -4.20 -13.45
CA PRO A 51 0.46 -3.56 -13.27
C PRO A 51 0.50 -2.24 -14.04
N CYS A 52 0.88 -1.17 -13.34
CA CYS A 52 1.05 0.16 -13.93
C CYS A 52 2.54 0.45 -14.06
N LYS A 53 2.92 1.21 -15.08
CA LYS A 53 4.33 1.57 -15.28
C LYS A 53 4.61 2.85 -14.51
N TYR A 54 5.53 2.78 -13.55
CA TYR A 54 6.03 3.98 -12.88
C TYR A 54 6.80 4.86 -13.88
N PRO A 55 6.63 6.19 -13.81
CA PRO A 55 7.46 7.10 -14.60
C PRO A 55 8.93 6.99 -14.18
N ARG A 56 9.84 7.21 -15.14
CA ARG A 56 11.28 7.22 -14.85
C ARG A 56 11.58 8.36 -13.88
N GLY A 57 12.32 8.07 -12.80
CA GLY A 57 12.62 9.04 -11.74
C GLY A 57 11.62 9.06 -10.58
N TRP A 58 10.52 8.29 -10.64
CA TRP A 58 9.57 8.22 -9.53
C TRP A 58 10.21 7.68 -8.25
N TYR A 59 11.09 6.69 -8.37
CA TYR A 59 11.90 6.19 -7.26
C TYR A 59 12.72 7.31 -6.60
N GLN A 60 13.35 8.20 -7.37
CA GLN A 60 14.12 9.31 -6.84
C GLN A 60 13.23 10.33 -6.14
N SER A 61 12.10 10.69 -6.74
CA SER A 61 11.12 11.64 -6.17
C SER A 61 10.50 11.13 -4.87
N CYS A 62 10.12 9.86 -4.80
CA CYS A 62 9.62 9.23 -3.56
C CYS A 62 10.71 9.08 -2.50
N SER A 63 11.99 9.07 -2.89
CA SER A 63 13.11 9.06 -1.93
C SER A 63 13.38 10.43 -1.32
N SER A 64 12.97 11.51 -2.01
CA SER A 64 13.32 12.91 -1.66
C SER A 64 12.16 13.72 -1.08
N SER A 65 10.92 13.23 -1.17
CA SER A 65 9.80 13.80 -0.43
C SER A 65 9.87 13.36 1.04
N ALA A 66 9.56 14.26 1.97
CA ALA A 66 9.36 13.90 3.39
C ALA A 66 8.18 12.92 3.55
N ALA A 67 7.32 12.78 2.53
CA ALA A 67 6.62 11.54 2.25
C ALA A 67 7.60 10.60 1.54
N GLY A 68 8.47 9.94 2.32
CA GLY A 68 9.27 8.83 1.84
C GLY A 68 8.38 7.77 1.17
N PRO A 69 8.93 6.70 0.56
CA PRO A 69 8.09 5.59 0.12
C PRO A 69 7.23 5.20 1.32
N PHE A 70 5.89 5.40 1.25
CA PHE A 70 4.89 5.08 2.29
C PHE A 70 5.58 4.26 3.35
N SER A 71 6.04 4.89 4.45
CA SER A 71 7.19 4.36 5.23
C SER A 71 7.08 2.86 5.25
N GLN A 72 8.11 2.12 4.81
CA GLN A 72 8.06 0.64 4.78
C GLN A 72 7.43 0.08 6.07
N ASP A 73 7.54 0.83 7.16
CA ASP A 73 6.89 0.75 8.46
C ASP A 73 5.35 0.60 8.45
N SER A 74 4.57 1.32 7.64
CA SER A 74 3.09 1.17 7.55
C SER A 74 2.67 -0.14 6.88
N PHE A 75 3.36 -0.52 5.80
CA PHE A 75 3.16 -1.83 5.16
C PHE A 75 3.65 -2.97 6.08
N ARG A 76 4.74 -2.75 6.82
CA ARG A 76 5.25 -3.66 7.86
C ARG A 76 4.29 -3.79 9.04
N LEU A 77 3.60 -2.72 9.47
CA LEU A 77 2.57 -2.79 10.52
C LEU A 77 1.38 -3.63 10.07
N GLY A 78 0.89 -3.44 8.83
CA GLY A 78 -0.18 -4.27 8.27
C GLY A 78 0.23 -5.74 8.14
N VAL A 79 1.45 -6.01 7.65
CA VAL A 79 2.00 -7.38 7.55
C VAL A 79 2.28 -7.99 8.92
N TRP A 80 2.77 -7.21 9.89
CA TRP A 80 3.04 -7.65 11.26
C TRP A 80 1.75 -7.94 12.04
N TYR A 81 0.74 -7.07 11.92
CA TYR A 81 -0.60 -7.30 12.48
C TYR A 81 -1.19 -8.59 11.93
N ASN A 82 -1.12 -8.81 10.62
CA ASN A 82 -1.60 -10.04 10.00
C ASN A 82 -0.79 -11.26 10.51
N LYS A 83 0.54 -11.14 10.59
CA LYS A 83 1.41 -12.20 11.11
C LYS A 83 1.21 -12.50 12.61
N LYS A 84 0.81 -11.51 13.42
CA LYS A 84 0.65 -11.64 14.88
C LYS A 84 -0.76 -12.06 15.30
N TYR A 85 -1.79 -11.60 14.58
CA TYR A 85 -3.19 -11.78 14.97
C TYR A 85 -4.00 -12.68 14.03
N ASN A 86 -3.58 -12.84 12.77
CA ASN A 86 -4.25 -13.74 11.81
C ASN A 86 -3.51 -15.07 11.56
N ASN A 87 -2.26 -15.24 12.01
CA ASN A 87 -1.62 -16.57 12.06
C ASN A 87 -2.01 -17.37 13.31
N LYS A 88 -3.32 -17.52 13.55
CA LYS A 88 -3.84 -18.75 14.13
C LYS A 88 -4.43 -19.56 12.98
N SER A 89 -3.69 -20.59 12.57
CA SER A 89 -4.09 -21.66 11.63
C SER A 89 -3.84 -21.40 10.13
N MET A 90 -2.65 -21.78 9.64
CA MET A 90 -2.42 -23.05 8.92
C MET A 90 -0.92 -23.36 8.85
#